data_AF-A0A9X5ZDX4-F1
#
_entry.id   AF-A0A9X5ZDX4-F1
#
_cell.length_a   1.000
_cell.length_b   1.000
_cell.length_c   1.000
_cell.angle_alpha   90.00
_cell.angle_beta   90.00
_cell.angle_gamma   90.00
#
_symmetry.space_group_name_H-M   'P 1'
#
loop_
_entity.id
_entity.type
_entity.pdbx_description
1 polymer ?
#
loop_
_entity_poly.entity_id
_entity_poly.type
_entity_poly.pdbx_seq_one_letter_code
_entity_poly.pdbx_strand_id
1 'polypeptide(L)'
;MLPRIKIRLGITDTAQDDLLNELVTSIRDVISLRVGVITFPKVLESIAVEVTIAAYNRRGSEGASSEAVDVISTSYITNLLEPYTEQLENFKKGLTQGTEDATGSNRSGVKFF
;
A
#
# COMPACT_ATOMS: atom_id res chain seq x y z
N MET A 1 4.69 -2.09 10.48
CA MET A 1 4.87 -2.66 9.12
C MET A 1 6.29 -3.17 8.88
N LEU A 2 7.33 -2.39 9.18
CA LEU A 2 8.73 -2.75 8.95
C LEU A 2 9.15 -4.17 9.42
N PRO A 3 8.79 -4.65 10.64
CA PRO A 3 9.13 -6.01 11.05
C PRO A 3 8.57 -7.11 10.12
N ARG A 4 7.34 -6.93 9.60
CA ARG A 4 6.73 -7.89 8.66
C ARG A 4 7.48 -7.95 7.34
N ILE A 5 7.99 -6.81 6.87
CA ILE A 5 8.76 -6.70 5.64
C ILE A 5 10.12 -7.39 5.82
N LYS A 6 10.85 -7.05 6.89
CA LYS A 6 12.16 -7.64 7.19
C LYS A 6 12.10 -9.15 7.33
N ILE A 7 11.09 -9.68 8.04
CA ILE A 7 10.86 -11.13 8.15
C ILE A 7 10.69 -11.79 6.79
N ARG A 8 9.88 -11.19 5.88
CA ARG A 8 9.62 -11.75 4.55
C ARG A 8 10.82 -11.63 3.60
N LEU A 9 11.67 -10.63 3.80
CA LEU A 9 12.91 -10.42 3.02
C LEU A 9 14.13 -11.17 3.60
N GLY A 10 14.01 -11.78 4.78
CA GLY A 10 15.13 -12.41 5.47
C GLY A 10 16.20 -11.43 5.97
N ILE A 11 15.85 -10.15 6.14
CA ILE A 11 16.75 -9.10 6.63
C ILE A 11 16.77 -9.14 8.16
N THR A 12 17.95 -9.35 8.74
CA THR A 12 18.15 -9.44 10.20
C THR A 12 18.83 -8.20 10.79
N ASP A 13 19.55 -7.44 9.98
CA ASP A 13 20.19 -6.18 10.37
C ASP A 13 19.27 -4.97 10.13
N THR A 14 19.78 -3.76 10.39
CA THR A 14 19.06 -2.49 10.21
C THR A 14 19.62 -1.65 9.05
N ALA A 15 20.48 -2.20 8.21
CA ALA A 15 21.20 -1.43 7.18
C ALA A 15 20.27 -0.87 6.10
N GLN A 16 19.12 -1.50 5.89
CA GLN A 16 18.12 -1.12 4.88
C GLN A 16 16.87 -0.48 5.49
N ASP A 17 16.85 -0.20 6.80
CA ASP A 17 15.64 0.26 7.48
C ASP A 17 15.17 1.62 6.95
N ASP A 18 16.08 2.56 6.66
CA ASP A 18 15.73 3.87 6.10
C ASP A 18 15.11 3.74 4.71
N LEU A 19 15.70 2.91 3.84
CA LEU A 19 15.18 2.63 2.50
C LEU A 19 13.80 1.96 2.57
N LEU A 20 13.65 0.94 3.42
CA LEU A 20 12.37 0.24 3.59
C LEU A 20 11.29 1.17 4.13
N ASN A 21 11.62 2.05 5.07
CA ASN A 21 10.68 3.04 5.56
C ASN A 21 10.26 4.02 4.46
N GLU A 22 11.20 4.47 3.62
CA GLU A 22 10.83 5.39 2.54
C GLU A 22 9.95 4.72 1.48
N LEU A 23 10.26 3.49 1.09
CA LEU A 23 9.39 2.69 0.23
C LEU A 23 7.98 2.56 0.82
N VAL A 24 7.87 2.28 2.12
CA VAL A 24 6.58 2.19 2.81
C VAL A 24 5.83 3.52 2.74
N THR A 25 6.51 4.65 2.94
CA THR A 25 5.91 5.98 2.85
C THR A 25 5.36 6.24 1.45
N SER A 26 6.19 6.11 0.41
CA SER A 26 5.75 6.37 -0.97
C SER A 26 4.58 5.47 -1.39
N ILE A 27 4.61 4.18 -1.02
CA ILE A 27 3.53 3.23 -1.33
C ILE A 27 2.24 3.59 -0.58
N ARG A 28 2.33 3.97 0.69
CA ARG A 28 1.18 4.42 1.47
C ARG A 28 0.56 5.68 0.88
N ASP A 29 1.37 6.62 0.42
CA ASP A 29 0.88 7.86 -0.20
C ASP A 29 0.13 7.57 -1.49
N VAL A 30 0.67 6.73 -2.36
CA VAL A 30 0.00 6.34 -3.62
C VAL A 30 -1.30 5.59 -3.36
N ILE A 31 -1.32 4.64 -2.42
CA ILE A 31 -2.56 3.93 -2.04
C ILE A 31 -3.58 4.92 -1.48
N SER A 32 -3.15 5.83 -0.59
CA SER A 32 -4.03 6.82 0.05
C SER A 32 -4.65 7.76 -0.96
N LEU A 33 -3.86 8.26 -1.92
CA LEU A 33 -4.34 9.07 -3.04
C LEU A 33 -5.34 8.30 -3.90
N ARG A 34 -5.08 7.01 -4.17
CA ARG A 34 -5.95 6.17 -5.02
C ARG A 34 -7.31 5.92 -4.39
N VAL A 35 -7.35 5.61 -3.09
CA VAL A 35 -8.60 5.34 -2.37
C VAL A 35 -9.26 6.58 -1.78
N GLY A 36 -8.56 7.73 -1.77
CA GLY A 36 -9.10 9.01 -1.32
C GLY A 36 -9.16 9.18 0.20
N VAL A 37 -8.15 8.69 0.93
CA VAL A 37 -8.07 8.79 2.40
C VAL A 37 -6.88 9.63 2.85
N ILE A 38 -7.04 10.36 3.95
CA ILE A 38 -5.96 11.15 4.56
C ILE A 38 -5.16 10.31 5.58
N THR A 39 -5.83 9.39 6.28
CA THR A 39 -5.19 8.48 7.23
C THR A 39 -5.12 7.08 6.63
N PHE A 40 -3.92 6.50 6.59
CA PHE A 40 -3.70 5.18 5.98
C PHE A 40 -4.48 4.09 6.75
N PRO A 41 -5.42 3.37 6.10
CA PRO A 41 -6.25 2.37 6.76
C PRO A 41 -5.47 1.11 7.13
N LYS A 42 -5.66 0.60 8.35
CA LYS A 42 -4.96 -0.61 8.83
C LYS A 42 -5.25 -1.86 7.97
N VAL A 43 -6.45 -1.93 7.38
CA VAL A 43 -6.85 -3.04 6.49
C VAL A 43 -6.02 -3.11 5.20
N LEU A 44 -5.45 -1.99 4.75
CA LEU A 44 -4.59 -1.92 3.56
C LEU A 44 -3.11 -2.18 3.87
N GLU A 45 -2.72 -2.36 5.15
CA GLU A 45 -1.32 -2.60 5.52
C GLU A 45 -0.72 -3.83 4.86
N SER A 46 -1.50 -4.90 4.69
CA SER A 46 -1.00 -6.12 4.05
C SER A 46 -0.66 -5.89 2.58
N ILE A 47 -1.46 -5.10 1.86
CA ILE A 47 -1.18 -4.72 0.46
C ILE A 47 0.10 -3.88 0.41
N ALA A 48 0.20 -2.85 1.25
CA ALA A 48 1.39 -2.00 1.29
C ALA A 48 2.66 -2.81 1.62
N VAL A 49 2.60 -3.77 2.55
CA VAL A 49 3.74 -4.68 2.85
C VAL A 49 4.15 -5.49 1.62
N GLU A 50 3.21 -6.05 0.86
CA GLU A 50 3.51 -6.86 -0.32
C GLU A 50 4.12 -6.03 -1.46
N VAL A 51 3.57 -4.85 -1.69
CA VAL A 51 4.07 -3.91 -2.69
C VAL A 51 5.47 -3.40 -2.32
N THR A 52 5.75 -3.17 -1.03
CA THR A 52 7.10 -2.79 -0.57
C THR A 52 8.11 -3.90 -0.85
N ILE A 53 7.74 -5.15 -0.59
CA ILE A 53 8.61 -6.30 -0.87
C ILE A 53 8.88 -6.42 -2.38
N ALA A 54 7.86 -6.26 -3.21
CA ALA A 54 8.00 -6.29 -4.66
C ALA A 54 8.91 -5.16 -5.17
N ALA A 55 8.75 -3.95 -4.65
CA ALA A 55 9.59 -2.80 -4.98
C ALA A 55 11.05 -3.03 -4.57
N TYR A 56 11.29 -3.54 -3.36
CA TYR A 56 12.63 -3.85 -2.86
C TYR A 56 13.33 -4.94 -3.69
N ASN A 57 12.63 -6.06 -3.95
CA ASN A 57 13.21 -7.19 -4.69
C ASN A 57 13.56 -6.80 -6.13
N ARG A 58 12.69 -6.02 -6.79
CA ARG A 58 12.93 -5.57 -8.16
C ARG A 58 14.11 -4.60 -8.25
N ARG A 59 14.24 -3.68 -7.29
CA ARG A 59 15.42 -2.81 -7.16
C ARG A 59 16.71 -3.62 -7.03
N GLY A 60 16.70 -4.68 -6.20
CA GLY A 60 17.84 -5.57 -6.03
C GLY A 60 18.19 -6.36 -7.29
N SER A 61 17.18 -6.76 -8.09
CA SER A 61 17.40 -7.48 -9.35
C SER A 61 17.96 -6.60 -10.48
N GLU A 62 17.70 -5.30 -10.45
CA GLU A 62 18.14 -4.35 -11.48
C GLU A 62 19.57 -3.83 -11.23
N GLY A 63 20.27 -4.31 -10.19
CA GLY A 63 21.65 -3.90 -9.88
C GLY A 63 21.77 -2.40 -9.59
N ALA A 64 20.68 -1.78 -9.15
CA ALA A 64 20.57 -0.33 -9.06
C ALA A 64 21.37 0.18 -7.84
N SER A 65 22.49 0.84 -8.12
CA SER A 65 23.28 1.59 -7.15
C SER A 65 22.38 2.55 -6.36
N SER A 66 22.80 2.95 -5.16
CA SER A 66 22.06 3.84 -4.27
C SER A 66 21.58 5.16 -4.90
N GLU A 67 22.09 5.55 -6.08
CA GLU A 67 21.64 6.70 -6.86
C GLU A 67 20.25 6.52 -7.49
N ALA A 68 19.79 5.28 -7.71
CA ALA A 68 18.43 5.02 -8.22
C ALA A 68 17.35 5.08 -7.13
N VAL A 69 17.68 5.43 -5.87
CA VAL A 69 16.67 5.61 -4.79
C VAL A 69 15.71 6.75 -5.12
N ASP A 70 16.18 7.75 -5.85
CA ASP A 70 15.46 9.01 -6.07
C ASP A 70 14.38 8.93 -7.18
N VAL A 71 14.27 7.80 -7.89
CA VAL A 71 13.34 7.65 -9.03
C VAL A 71 12.46 6.42 -8.88
N ILE A 72 11.89 6.21 -7.69
CA ILE A 72 10.67 5.40 -7.62
C ILE A 72 9.53 6.30 -8.06
N SER A 73 9.27 6.28 -9.36
CA SER A 73 8.20 7.07 -9.94
C SER A 73 6.84 6.57 -9.45
N THR A 74 5.89 7.48 -9.31
CA THR A 74 4.49 7.13 -9.00
C THR A 74 3.92 6.13 -10.00
N SER A 75 4.32 6.20 -11.27
CA SER A 75 3.90 5.23 -12.29
C SER A 75 4.43 3.83 -12.00
N TYR A 76 5.65 3.69 -11.50
CA TYR A 76 6.20 2.40 -11.08
C TYR A 76 5.40 1.78 -9.93
N ILE A 77 5.11 2.55 -8.87
CA ILE A 77 4.29 2.08 -7.74
C ILE A 77 2.89 1.70 -8.24
N THR A 78 2.33 2.50 -9.15
CA THR A 78 1.01 2.24 -9.73
C THR A 78 0.95 0.89 -10.46
N ASN A 79 1.99 0.53 -11.23
CA ASN A 79 2.10 -0.77 -11.87
C ASN A 79 2.14 -1.92 -10.85
N LEU A 80 2.89 -1.76 -9.75
CA LEU A 80 2.91 -2.78 -8.68
C LEU A 80 1.56 -2.92 -7.96
N LEU A 81 0.71 -1.89 -8.02
CA LEU A 81 -0.63 -1.90 -7.45
C LEU A 81 -1.70 -2.43 -8.41
N GLU A 82 -1.39 -2.71 -9.67
CA GLU A 82 -2.36 -3.24 -10.64
C GLU A 82 -3.09 -4.50 -10.14
N PRO A 83 -2.41 -5.52 -9.57
CA PRO A 83 -3.08 -6.72 -9.08
C PRO A 83 -4.09 -6.47 -7.96
N TYR A 84 -3.93 -5.35 -7.23
CA TYR A 84 -4.75 -4.98 -6.08
C TYR A 84 -5.86 -3.98 -6.45
N THR A 85 -5.99 -3.61 -7.73
CA THR A 85 -6.95 -2.61 -8.21
C THR A 85 -8.36 -2.91 -7.73
N GLU A 86 -8.85 -4.14 -7.91
CA GLU A 86 -10.21 -4.51 -7.50
C GLU A 86 -10.44 -4.31 -5.99
N GLN A 87 -9.48 -4.72 -5.15
CA GLN A 87 -9.57 -4.59 -3.70
C GLN A 87 -9.58 -3.11 -3.26
N LEU A 88 -8.73 -2.28 -3.88
CA LEU A 88 -8.65 -0.85 -3.60
C LEU A 88 -9.92 -0.12 -4.04
N GLU A 89 -10.48 -0.45 -5.21
CA GLU A 89 -11.74 0.12 -5.68
C GLU A 89 -12.93 -0.32 -4.82
N ASN A 90 -12.96 -1.58 -4.38
CA ASN A 90 -14.01 -2.07 -3.47
C ASN A 90 -13.92 -1.37 -2.10
N PHE A 91 -12.71 -1.17 -1.58
CA PHE A 91 -12.49 -0.41 -0.35
C PHE A 91 -13.00 1.04 -0.50
N LYS A 92 -12.64 1.71 -1.61
CA LYS A 92 -13.09 3.07 -1.93
C LYS A 92 -14.62 3.17 -2.03
N LYS A 93 -15.29 2.22 -2.70
CA LYS A 93 -16.76 2.17 -2.77
C LYS A 93 -17.40 1.97 -1.39
N GLY A 94 -16.80 1.15 -0.53
CA GLY A 94 -17.27 1.00 0.85
C GLY A 94 -17.21 2.30 1.65
N LEU A 95 -16.22 3.17 1.39
CA LEU A 95 -16.13 4.49 2.01
C LEU A 95 -17.26 5.42 1.55
N THR A 96 -17.60 5.42 0.26
CA THR A 96 -18.65 6.31 -0.28
C THR A 96 -20.06 5.86 0.12
N GLN A 97 -20.32 4.55 0.12
CA GLN A 97 -21.63 4.01 0.52
C GLN A 97 -21.98 4.32 1.98
N GLY A 98 -20.99 4.26 2.89
CA GLY A 98 -21.17 4.65 4.29
C GLY A 98 -21.51 6.14 4.50
N THR A 99 -21.16 7.01 3.54
CA THR A 99 -21.49 8.44 3.57
C THR A 99 -22.83 8.77 2.93
N GLU A 100 -23.26 8.00 1.92
CA GLU A 100 -24.54 8.19 1.22
C GLU A 100 -25.73 7.72 2.08
N ASP A 101 -25.55 6.62 2.82
CA ASP A 101 -26.56 6.06 3.73
C ASP A 101 -26.90 6.98 4.93
N ALA A 102 -26.03 7.95 5.26
CA ALA A 102 -26.28 8.93 6.32
C ALA A 102 -27.23 10.07 5.90
N THR A 103 -27.49 10.22 4.59
CA THR A 103 -28.32 11.31 4.03
C THR A 103 -29.66 10.86 3.44
N GLY A 104 -29.99 9.56 3.45
CA GLY A 104 -31.31 9.15 2.99
C GLY A 104 -31.59 7.65 2.96
N SER A 105 -32.45 7.22 3.88
CA SER A 105 -33.33 6.05 3.77
C SER A 105 -32.68 4.66 3.78
N ASN A 106 -32.51 4.14 5.01
CA ASN A 106 -32.72 2.75 5.44
C ASN A 106 -32.66 1.65 4.36
N ARG A 107 -31.57 0.84 4.35
CA ARG A 107 -31.64 -0.60 4.06
C ARG A 107 -30.37 -1.38 4.44
N SER A 108 -30.48 -2.13 5.54
CA SER A 108 -29.86 -3.44 5.80
C SER A 108 -28.35 -3.59 5.52
N GLY A 109 -27.51 -3.10 6.44
CA GLY A 109 -26.12 -3.55 6.54
C GLY A 109 -26.05 -5.05 6.85
N VAL A 110 -25.43 -5.82 5.96
CA VAL A 110 -25.19 -7.26 6.11
C VAL A 110 -24.33 -7.51 7.36
N LYS A 111 -24.86 -8.28 8.32
CA LYS A 111 -24.11 -8.81 9.46
C LYS A 111 -23.18 -9.92 8.97
N PHE A 112 -21.87 -9.72 9.13
CA PHE A 112 -20.92 -10.82 9.11
C PHE A 112 -21.01 -11.55 10.46
N PHE A 113 -21.38 -12.83 10.41
CA PHE A 113 -21.28 -13.78 11.52
C PHE A 113 -19.87 -14.37 11.58
#